data_AF-A0A3P9P935-F1
#
_entry.id   AF-A0A3P9P935-F1
#
_cell.length_a   1.000
_cell.length_b   1.000
_cell.length_c   1.000
_cell.angle_alpha   90.00
_cell.angle_beta   90.00
_cell.angle_gamma   90.00
#
_symmetry.space_group_name_H-M   'P 1'
#
loop_
_entity.id
_entity.type
_entity.pdbx_description
1 polymer ?
#
loop_
_entity_poly.entity_id
_entity_poly.type
_entity_poly.pdbx_seq_one_letter_code
_entity_poly.pdbx_strand_id
1 'polypeptide(L)'
;MFLSETSVRSEFVERVSEEILKQLLDGLLSDGVFNPSEKEEILQKIQTRADEARATIDAVMKKGKRASDIMIQRLQLIDPTLSNQLGLAPHHRGVNYRGQPGT
;
A
#
# COMPACT_ATOMS: atom_id res chain seq x y z
N MET A 1 -12.19 5.04 -1.19
CA MET A 1 -10.73 5.21 -1.36
C MET A 1 -10.12 3.97 -0.72
N PHE A 2 -9.13 3.28 -1.31
CA PHE A 2 -8.69 2.01 -0.72
C PHE A 2 -8.23 2.14 0.75
N LEU A 3 -7.54 3.24 1.04
CA LEU A 3 -7.03 3.54 2.38
C LEU A 3 -8.09 4.06 3.38
N SER A 4 -9.34 4.28 2.94
CA SER A 4 -10.42 4.70 3.85
C SER A 4 -11.03 3.53 4.63
N GLU A 5 -10.70 2.28 4.27
CA GLU A 5 -11.11 1.10 5.05
C GLU A 5 -10.16 0.93 6.24
N THR A 6 -10.70 1.05 7.45
CA THR A 6 -9.94 0.88 8.70
C THR A 6 -9.31 -0.51 8.82
N SER A 7 -9.96 -1.54 8.27
CA SER A 7 -9.43 -2.92 8.22
C SER A 7 -8.19 -3.02 7.34
N VAL A 8 -8.22 -2.41 6.16
CA VAL A 8 -7.08 -2.35 5.22
C VAL A 8 -5.88 -1.67 5.87
N ARG A 9 -6.11 -0.57 6.61
CA ARG A 9 -5.02 0.14 7.30
C ARG A 9 -4.32 -0.75 8.33
N SER A 10 -5.09 -1.48 9.13
CA SER A 10 -4.53 -2.39 10.14
C SER A 10 -3.81 -3.58 9.50
N GLU A 11 -4.40 -4.17 8.47
CA GLU A 11 -3.81 -5.33 7.80
C GLU A 11 -2.53 -4.97 7.03
N PHE A 12 -2.49 -3.78 6.43
CA PHE A 12 -1.26 -3.24 5.83
C PHE A 12 -0.17 -3.10 6.91
N VAL A 13 -0.48 -2.45 8.03
CA VAL A 13 0.46 -2.25 9.15
C VAL A 13 1.04 -3.58 9.66
N GLU A 14 0.21 -4.60 9.85
CA GLU A 14 0.63 -5.91 10.34
C GLU A 14 1.48 -6.69 9.33
N ARG A 15 1.18 -6.57 8.03
CA ARG A 15 1.85 -7.35 6.98
C ARG A 15 3.05 -6.66 6.32
N VAL A 16 3.08 -5.32 6.27
CA VAL A 16 4.13 -4.55 5.56
C VAL A 16 5.48 -4.54 6.29
N SER A 17 6.45 -5.34 5.86
CA SER A 17 7.80 -5.32 6.46
C SER A 17 8.47 -3.95 6.42
N GLU A 18 9.38 -3.68 7.36
CA GLU A 18 10.08 -2.39 7.46
C GLU A 18 10.86 -2.05 6.18
N GLU A 19 11.40 -3.07 5.50
CA GLU A 19 12.05 -2.91 4.20
C GLU A 19 11.07 -2.45 3.11
N ILE A 20 9.90 -3.09 3.01
CA ILE A 20 8.86 -2.70 2.04
C ILE A 20 8.38 -1.29 2.34
N LEU A 21 8.22 -0.95 3.61
CA LEU A 21 7.75 0.36 4.03
C LEU A 21 8.73 1.47 3.66
N LYS A 22 10.04 1.27 3.89
CA LYS A 22 11.10 2.18 3.46
C LYS A 22 11.13 2.36 1.94
N GLN A 23 11.06 1.26 1.18
CA GLN A 23 11.00 1.30 -0.29
C GLN A 23 9.74 2.03 -0.78
N LEU A 24 8.60 1.82 -0.13
CA LEU A 24 7.35 2.46 -0.46
C LEU A 24 7.41 3.97 -0.20
N LEU A 25 7.93 4.38 0.97
CA LEU A 25 8.15 5.78 1.33
C LEU A 25 9.08 6.49 0.35
N ASP A 26 10.16 5.83 -0.07
CA ASP A 26 11.08 6.38 -1.04
C ASP A 26 10.44 6.51 -2.43
N GLY A 27 9.70 5.48 -2.88
CA GLY A 27 8.93 5.52 -4.11
C GLY A 27 7.87 6.64 -4.11
N LEU A 28 7.18 6.85 -2.98
CA LEU A 28 6.19 7.92 -2.82
C LEU A 28 6.83 9.32 -2.82
N LEU A 29 8.03 9.47 -2.26
CA LEU A 29 8.81 10.71 -2.37
C LEU A 29 9.23 10.95 -3.83
N SER A 30 9.72 9.91 -4.51
CA SER A 30 10.19 10.00 -5.89
C SER A 30 9.07 10.33 -6.88
N ASP A 31 7.88 9.79 -6.67
CA ASP A 31 6.65 10.13 -7.42
C ASP A 31 6.10 11.53 -7.08
N GLY A 32 6.67 12.23 -6.08
CA GLY A 32 6.20 13.54 -5.63
C GLY A 32 4.88 13.49 -4.85
N VAL A 33 4.50 12.31 -4.33
CA VAL A 33 3.35 12.17 -3.43
C VAL A 33 3.64 12.86 -2.09
N PHE A 34 4.85 12.65 -1.58
CA PHE A 34 5.35 13.33 -0.39
C PHE A 34 6.38 14.39 -0.76
N ASN A 35 6.39 15.47 0.02
CA ASN A 35 7.53 16.37 0.03
C ASN A 35 8.62 15.83 0.97
N PRO A 36 9.90 16.22 0.79
CA PRO A 36 10.97 15.86 1.73
C PRO A 36 10.62 16.20 3.16
N SER A 37 10.00 17.37 3.38
CA SER A 37 9.55 17.81 4.72
C SER A 37 8.45 16.92 5.30
N GLU A 38 7.53 16.40 4.48
CA GLU A 38 6.49 15.48 4.96
C GLU A 38 7.06 14.11 5.26
N LYS A 39 7.95 13.59 4.41
CA LYS A 39 8.68 12.35 4.67
C LYS A 39 9.46 12.44 5.98
N GLU A 40 10.12 13.58 6.20
CA GLU A 40 10.89 13.81 7.42
C GLU A 40 10.00 13.97 8.65
N GLU A 41 8.84 14.62 8.53
CA GLU A 41 7.86 14.69 9.63
C GLU A 41 7.32 13.29 10.01
N ILE A 42 7.07 12.44 9.01
CA ILE A 42 6.70 11.03 9.20
C ILE A 42 7.86 10.33 9.91
N LEU A 43 9.08 10.36 9.38
CA LEU A 43 10.23 9.68 9.99
C LEU A 43 10.57 10.19 11.41
N GLN A 44 10.40 11.49 11.69
CA GLN A 44 10.69 12.08 12.99
C GLN A 44 9.64 11.76 14.06
N LYS A 45 8.37 11.62 13.70
CA LYS A 45 7.30 11.31 14.67
C LYS A 45 7.23 9.84 15.05
N ILE A 46 8.02 8.98 14.42
CA ILE A 46 7.73 7.56 14.35
C ILE A 46 8.81 6.73 15.04
N GLN A 47 8.40 5.98 16.06
CA GLN A 47 9.28 5.08 16.81
C GLN A 47 9.15 3.60 16.40
N THR A 48 8.12 3.23 15.63
CA THR A 48 7.88 1.82 15.27
C THR A 48 7.40 1.69 13.83
N ARG A 49 7.71 0.55 13.20
CA ARG A 49 7.20 0.15 11.87
C ARG A 49 5.68 0.34 11.73
N ALA A 50 4.93 0.02 12.78
CA ALA A 50 3.48 0.11 12.75
C ALA A 50 2.99 1.57 12.69
N ASP A 51 3.62 2.46 13.45
CA ASP A 51 3.34 3.89 13.41
C ASP A 51 3.75 4.49 12.05
N GLU A 52 4.89 4.03 11.50
CA GLU A 52 5.37 4.39 10.16
C GLU A 52 4.34 4.09 9.07
N ALA A 53 3.81 2.88 9.09
CA ALA A 53 2.82 2.43 8.12
C ALA A 53 1.50 3.23 8.27
N ARG A 54 1.09 3.50 9.51
CA ARG A 54 -0.13 4.26 9.79
C ARG A 54 -0.02 5.71 9.34
N ALA A 55 1.10 6.38 9.64
CA ALA A 55 1.35 7.75 9.24
C ALA A 55 1.50 7.89 7.73
N THR A 56 2.15 6.93 7.07
CA THR A 56 2.23 6.87 5.60
C THR A 56 0.83 6.84 5.00
N ILE A 57 -0.05 5.97 5.51
CA ILE A 57 -1.45 5.89 5.06
C ILE A 57 -2.20 7.20 5.28
N ASP A 58 -2.07 7.79 6.47
CA ASP A 58 -2.71 9.06 6.82
C ASP A 58 -2.24 10.19 5.91
N ALA A 59 -0.95 10.26 5.59
CA ALA A 59 -0.37 11.24 4.70
C ALA A 59 -0.87 11.03 3.25
N VAL A 60 -0.91 9.79 2.76
CA VAL A 60 -1.48 9.47 1.43
C VAL A 60 -2.97 9.84 1.36
N MET A 61 -3.74 9.60 2.42
CA MET A 61 -5.15 10.00 2.48
C MET A 61 -5.33 11.52 2.44
N LYS A 62 -4.49 12.28 3.15
CA LYS A 62 -4.50 13.74 3.12
C LYS A 62 -4.21 14.30 1.72
N LYS A 63 -3.40 13.61 0.91
CA LYS A 63 -3.09 14.01 -0.47
C LYS A 63 -4.24 13.75 -1.45
N GLY A 64 -5.10 12.77 -1.16
CA GLY A 64 -6.23 12.42 -1.99
C GLY A 64 -5.98 11.23 -2.92
N LYS A 65 -6.94 10.96 -3.81
CA LYS A 65 -7.04 9.66 -4.50
C LYS A 65 -5.81 9.32 -5.34
N ARG A 66 -5.19 10.32 -5.98
CA ARG A 66 -3.99 10.15 -6.82
C ARG A 66 -2.84 9.52 -6.04
N ALA A 67 -2.63 9.96 -4.80
CA ALA A 67 -1.60 9.42 -3.94
C ALA A 67 -1.88 7.96 -3.57
N SER A 68 -3.14 7.61 -3.29
CA SER A 68 -3.53 6.21 -3.02
C SER A 68 -3.26 5.30 -4.22
N ASP A 69 -3.61 5.74 -5.42
CA ASP A 69 -3.34 4.97 -6.66
C ASP A 69 -1.83 4.71 -6.85
N ILE A 70 -0.98 5.71 -6.58
CA ILE A 70 0.48 5.56 -6.66
C ILE A 70 0.99 4.59 -5.58
N MET A 71 0.51 4.72 -4.34
CA MET A 71 0.87 3.81 -3.25
C MET A 71 0.59 2.35 -3.60
N ILE A 72 -0.58 2.08 -4.19
CA ILE A 72 -0.98 0.73 -4.61
C ILE A 72 -0.06 0.19 -5.70
N GLN A 73 0.23 1.00 -6.72
CA GLN A 73 1.14 0.61 -7.81
C GLN A 73 2.55 0.31 -7.30
N ARG A 74 3.08 1.16 -6.42
CA ARG A 74 4.39 0.93 -5.79
C ARG A 74 4.38 -0.32 -4.92
N LEU A 75 3.33 -0.52 -4.13
CA LEU A 75 3.19 -1.71 -3.30
C LEU A 75 3.12 -2.98 -4.16
N GLN A 76 2.39 -2.98 -5.28
CA GLN A 76 2.38 -4.10 -6.24
C GLN A 76 3.76 -4.36 -6.85
N LEU A 77 4.51 -3.31 -7.14
CA LEU A 77 5.84 -3.44 -7.75
C LEU A 77 6.86 -4.02 -6.76
N ILE A 78 6.80 -3.58 -5.49
CA ILE A 78 7.70 -4.02 -4.43
C ILE A 78 7.30 -5.40 -3.93
N ASP A 79 6.01 -5.58 -3.61
CA ASP A 79 5.45 -6.82 -3.11
C ASP A 79 4.03 -7.07 -3.65
N PRO A 80 3.92 -7.81 -4.77
CA PRO A 80 2.63 -8.16 -5.35
C PRO A 80 1.84 -9.12 -4.47
N THR A 81 2.49 -9.88 -3.58
CA THR A 81 1.83 -10.83 -2.67
C THR A 81 1.05 -10.09 -1.61
N LEU A 82 1.67 -9.08 -0.99
CA LEU A 82 1.08 -8.19 0.00
C LEU A 82 -0.07 -7.41 -0.61
N SER A 83 0.11 -6.89 -1.83
CA SER A 83 -1.00 -6.29 -2.59
C SER A 83 -2.16 -7.29 -2.77
N ASN A 84 -1.90 -8.52 -3.20
CA ASN A 84 -2.94 -9.53 -3.34
C ASN A 84 -3.66 -9.83 -2.03
N GLN A 85 -2.91 -9.96 -0.93
CA GLN A 85 -3.46 -10.22 0.41
C GLN A 85 -4.36 -9.10 0.88
N LEU A 86 -4.01 -7.85 0.57
CA LEU A 86 -4.80 -6.67 0.89
C LEU A 86 -5.96 -6.42 -0.10
N GLY A 87 -6.16 -7.30 -1.08
CA GLY A 87 -7.21 -7.16 -2.10
C GLY A 87 -6.96 -6.01 -3.09
N LEU A 88 -5.70 -5.59 -3.23
CA LEU A 88 -5.28 -4.46 -4.06
C LEU A 88 -5.01 -4.79 -5.51
N ALA A 89 -4.77 -6.06 -5.81
CA ALA A 89 -4.68 -6.46 -7.20
C ALA A 89 -6.03 -6.18 -7.86
N PRO A 90 -6.06 -5.54 -9.05
CA PRO A 90 -7.26 -5.58 -9.86
C PRO A 90 -7.59 -7.05 -10.00
N HIS A 91 -8.72 -7.46 -9.44
CA HIS A 91 -9.21 -8.81 -9.52
C HIS A 91 -9.27 -9.13 -11.02
N HIS A 92 -8.22 -9.77 -11.56
CA HIS A 92 -8.38 -10.61 -12.71
C HIS A 92 -9.19 -11.75 -12.15
N ARG A 93 -10.50 -11.50 -12.09
CA ARG A 93 -11.54 -12.43 -11.73
C ARG A 93 -11.28 -13.61 -12.62
N GLY A 94 -10.55 -14.58 -12.07
CA GLY A 94 -10.18 -15.79 -12.75
C GLY A 94 -11.47 -16.32 -13.32
N VAL A 95 -11.57 -16.26 -14.64
CA VAL A 95 -12.50 -17.06 -15.40
C VAL A 95 -12.36 -18.47 -14.83
N ASN A 96 -13.39 -18.91 -14.09
CA ASN A 96 -13.47 -20.27 -13.62
C ASN A 96 -13.63 -21.15 -14.86
N TYR A 97 -12.52 -21.59 -15.47
CA TYR A 97 -12.51 -22.77 -16.32
C TYR A 97 -12.66 -23.99 -15.41
N ARG A 98 -13.86 -24.19 -14.86
CA ARG A 98 -14.21 -25.38 -14.10
C ARG A 98 -15.17 -26.24 -14.92
N GLY A 99 -14.60 -27.20 -15.64
CA GLY A 99 -15.24 -28.46 -16.00
C GLY A 99 -15.70 -28.61 -17.44
N GLN A 100 -14.80 -29.03 -18.32
CA GLN A 100 -15.17 -30.05 -19.31
C GLN A 100 -14.69 -31.40 -18.77
N PRO A 101 -15.57 -32.26 -18.25
CA PRO A 101 -15.36 -33.69 -18.32
C PRO A 101 -15.85 -34.17 -19.69
N GLY A 102 -15.01 -34.95 -20.37
CA GLY A 102 -15.39 -35.60 -21.62
C GLY A 102 -16.52 -36.61 -21.42
N THR A 103 -17.38 -36.67 -22.43
CA THR A 103 -18.05 -37.86 -22.97
C THR A 103 -18.36 -37.58 -24.43
#